data_AF-A0A7Y1YSF2-F1
#
_entry.id   AF-A0A7Y1YSF2-F1
#
_cell.length_a   1.000
_cell.length_b   1.000
_cell.length_c   1.000
_cell.angle_alpha   90.00
_cell.angle_beta   90.00
_cell.angle_gamma   90.00
#
_symmetry.space_group_name_H-M   'P 1'
#
loop_
_entity.id
_entity.type
_entity.pdbx_description
1 polymer ?
#
loop_
_entity_poly.entity_id
_entity_poly.type
_entity_poly.pdbx_seq_one_letter_code
_entity_poly.pdbx_strand_id
1 'polypeptide(L)'
;MQLSSSYQNIEKYSDWLDTKFRIPGTRIRFGLDFIIGLFPIVGDVLSFSLSGGLLLLMIKKGASGRALALMIVNIMLDTILGSIPFLGDIFDLFFKANKRNLDLFQSHFEEGKYRGNAWPVILTVLIILILLFVFILYILYKLFQLIWQLLS
;
A
#
# COMPACT_ATOMS: atom_id res chain seq x y z
N MET A 1 -47.34 -9.40 23.76
CA MET A 1 -46.70 -8.22 23.14
C MET A 1 -45.34 -8.00 23.81
N GLN A 2 -44.26 -8.56 23.25
CA GLN A 2 -42.87 -8.46 23.77
C GLN A 2 -41.89 -7.99 22.68
N LEU A 3 -42.37 -7.16 21.75
CA LEU A 3 -41.55 -6.66 20.63
C LEU A 3 -40.97 -5.26 20.90
N SER A 4 -41.51 -4.45 21.83
CA SER A 4 -41.15 -3.01 21.92
C SER A 4 -39.74 -2.70 22.47
N SER A 5 -39.17 -3.54 23.33
CA SER A 5 -37.90 -3.25 24.00
C SER A 5 -36.68 -3.40 23.07
N SER A 6 -36.74 -4.34 22.12
CA SER A 6 -35.64 -4.61 21.18
C SER A 6 -35.49 -3.53 20.12
N TYR A 7 -36.59 -2.88 19.70
CA TYR A 7 -36.55 -1.80 18.70
C TYR A 7 -35.92 -0.51 19.23
N GLN A 8 -36.13 -0.17 20.51
CA GLN A 8 -35.60 1.07 21.10
C GLN A 8 -34.07 1.11 21.17
N ASN A 9 -33.44 -0.05 21.35
CA ASN A 9 -31.97 -0.14 21.31
C ASN A 9 -31.46 0.03 19.88
N ILE A 10 -32.13 -0.58 18.90
CA ILE A 10 -31.76 -0.50 17.47
C ILE A 10 -31.89 0.95 16.96
N GLU A 11 -32.96 1.66 17.33
CA GLU A 11 -33.14 3.08 16.98
C GLU A 11 -32.00 3.95 17.55
N LYS A 12 -31.62 3.74 18.82
CA LYS A 12 -30.48 4.46 19.42
C LYS A 12 -29.16 4.17 18.72
N TYR A 13 -28.92 2.94 18.29
CA TYR A 13 -27.71 2.61 17.54
C TYR A 13 -27.71 3.26 16.15
N SER A 14 -28.84 3.25 15.44
CA SER A 14 -28.96 3.91 14.12
C SER A 14 -28.81 5.43 14.22
N ASP A 15 -29.40 6.08 15.23
CA ASP A 15 -29.22 7.52 15.45
C ASP A 15 -27.75 7.90 15.66
N TRP A 16 -27.00 7.07 16.38
CA TRP A 16 -25.57 7.26 16.62
C TRP A 16 -24.72 7.09 15.36
N LEU A 17 -25.06 6.13 14.52
CA LEU A 17 -24.33 5.82 13.29
C LEU A 17 -24.62 6.83 12.19
N ASP A 18 -25.86 7.29 12.03
CA ASP A 18 -26.26 8.01 10.81
C ASP A 18 -26.47 9.52 11.00
N THR A 19 -26.94 9.99 12.17
CA THR A 19 -27.46 11.38 12.28
C THR A 19 -27.14 12.16 13.55
N LYS A 20 -26.25 11.64 14.40
CA LYS A 20 -25.98 12.19 15.73
C LYS A 20 -25.48 13.64 15.77
N PHE A 21 -24.70 14.08 14.79
CA PHE A 21 -24.08 15.40 14.75
C PHE A 21 -24.69 16.26 13.65
N ARG A 22 -24.89 17.55 13.90
CA ARG A 22 -25.46 18.52 12.94
C ARG A 22 -24.42 19.57 12.58
N ILE A 23 -24.24 19.83 11.28
CA ILE A 23 -23.33 20.89 10.82
C ILE A 23 -23.95 22.26 11.16
N PRO A 24 -23.27 23.14 11.92
CA PRO A 24 -23.78 24.46 12.25
C PRO A 24 -24.00 25.30 10.98
N GLY A 25 -25.16 25.93 10.87
CA GLY A 25 -25.54 26.72 9.69
C GLY A 25 -26.27 25.94 8.57
N THR A 26 -26.43 24.60 8.69
CA THR A 26 -27.20 23.80 7.72
C THR A 26 -28.24 22.89 8.40
N ARG A 27 -29.08 22.21 7.61
CA ARG A 27 -30.00 21.16 8.07
C ARG A 27 -29.41 19.74 7.97
N ILE A 28 -28.17 19.60 7.50
CA ILE A 28 -27.52 18.32 7.26
C ILE A 28 -27.03 17.73 8.59
N ARG A 29 -27.36 16.46 8.82
CA ARG A 29 -26.92 15.66 9.97
C ARG A 29 -26.04 14.51 9.48
N PHE A 30 -25.05 14.14 10.27
CA PHE A 30 -24.13 13.04 10.01
C PHE A 30 -23.83 12.33 11.33
N GLY A 31 -23.67 11.01 11.31
CA GLY A 31 -23.32 10.23 12.48
C GLY A 31 -21.89 9.68 12.42
N LEU A 32 -21.61 8.67 13.25
CA LEU A 32 -20.29 8.04 13.29
C LEU A 32 -19.90 7.36 11.96
N ASP A 33 -20.86 6.91 11.14
CA ASP A 33 -20.60 6.31 9.83
C ASP A 33 -19.90 7.28 8.89
N PHE A 34 -20.27 8.57 8.93
CA PHE A 34 -19.56 9.60 8.19
C PHE A 34 -18.13 9.81 8.70
N ILE A 35 -17.87 9.69 10.00
CA ILE A 35 -16.51 9.83 10.55
C ILE A 35 -15.65 8.60 10.20
N ILE A 36 -16.23 7.41 10.27
CA ILE A 36 -15.60 6.15 9.84
C ILE A 36 -15.31 6.21 8.32
N GLY A 37 -16.26 6.72 7.53
CA GLY A 37 -16.15 6.96 6.09
C GLY A 37 -15.29 8.17 5.70
N LEU A 38 -14.92 9.05 6.64
CA LEU A 38 -13.92 10.11 6.47
C LEU A 38 -12.49 9.63 6.81
N PHE A 39 -12.37 8.56 7.60
CA PHE A 39 -11.11 7.92 7.96
C PHE A 39 -10.73 6.64 7.16
N PRO A 40 -11.27 6.29 5.97
CA PRO A 40 -10.80 5.13 5.22
C PRO A 40 -9.37 5.35 4.67
N ILE A 41 -8.90 6.60 4.60
CA ILE A 41 -7.59 7.00 4.05
C ILE A 41 -6.57 7.30 5.16
N VAL A 42 -7.00 7.38 6.42
CA VAL A 42 -6.09 7.82 7.50
C VAL A 42 -5.07 6.75 7.86
N GLY A 43 -5.44 5.47 7.77
CA GLY A 43 -4.50 4.37 7.89
C GLY A 43 -3.36 4.48 6.87
N ASP A 44 -3.69 4.80 5.62
CA ASP A 44 -2.72 4.94 4.53
C ASP A 44 -1.83 6.17 4.71
N VAL A 45 -2.39 7.31 5.11
CA VAL A 45 -1.63 8.55 5.34
C VAL A 45 -0.66 8.39 6.50
N LEU A 46 -1.08 7.75 7.60
CA LEU A 46 -0.21 7.48 8.74
C LEU A 46 0.91 6.51 8.36
N SER A 47 0.57 5.42 7.66
CA SER A 47 1.54 4.42 7.22
C SER A 47 2.55 5.00 6.23
N PHE A 48 2.10 5.83 5.29
CA PHE A 48 2.96 6.54 4.35
C PHE A 48 3.88 7.54 5.06
N SER A 49 3.35 8.29 6.02
CA SER A 49 4.12 9.26 6.81
C SER A 49 5.21 8.58 7.65
N LEU A 50 4.90 7.44 8.28
CA LEU A 50 5.86 6.65 9.04
C LEU A 50 6.96 6.07 8.14
N SER A 51 6.57 5.47 7.02
CA SER A 51 7.50 4.85 6.06
C SER A 51 8.44 5.90 5.44
N GLY A 52 7.89 7.03 5.01
CA GLY A 52 8.65 8.15 4.46
C GLY A 52 9.56 8.80 5.51
N GLY A 53 9.07 8.97 6.74
CA GLY A 53 9.86 9.48 7.85
C GLY A 53 11.09 8.61 8.15
N LEU A 54 10.91 7.29 8.21
CA LEU A 54 12.00 6.33 8.40
C LEU A 54 13.04 6.41 7.28
N LEU A 55 12.59 6.45 6.02
CA LEU A 55 13.49 6.58 4.88
C LEU A 55 14.31 7.88 4.94
N LEU A 56 13.66 9.02 5.24
CA LEU A 56 14.33 10.31 5.40
C LEU A 56 15.35 10.31 6.53
N LEU A 57 15.05 9.66 7.66
CA LEU A 57 16.00 9.51 8.76
C LEU A 57 17.23 8.70 8.32
N MET A 58 17.04 7.60 7.60
CA MET A 58 18.13 6.77 7.09
C MET A 58 19.02 7.53 6.09
N ILE A 59 18.41 8.33 5.21
CA ILE A 59 19.13 9.24 4.30
C ILE A 59 19.96 10.25 5.10
N LYS A 60 19.34 10.94 6.06
CA LYS A 60 20.02 11.91 6.94
C LYS A 60 21.16 11.29 7.74
N LYS A 61 21.05 10.01 8.09
CA LYS A 61 22.09 9.27 8.81
C LYS A 61 23.21 8.76 7.91
N GLY A 62 23.10 8.91 6.58
CA GLY A 62 24.19 8.63 5.64
C GLY A 62 24.07 7.30 4.92
N ALA A 63 22.85 6.77 4.73
CA ALA A 63 22.66 5.61 3.87
C ALA A 63 23.26 5.86 2.46
N SER A 64 24.10 4.94 1.99
CA SER A 64 24.69 5.06 0.65
C SER A 64 23.64 4.97 -0.47
N GLY A 65 23.98 5.47 -1.67
CA GLY A 65 23.08 5.44 -2.82
C GLY A 65 22.58 4.04 -3.18
N ARG A 66 23.43 3.01 -3.08
CA ARG A 66 23.02 1.62 -3.28
C ARG A 66 22.02 1.14 -2.22
N ALA A 67 22.25 1.45 -0.94
CA ALA A 67 21.32 1.12 0.13
C ALA A 67 19.96 1.81 -0.07
N LEU A 68 19.98 3.10 -0.41
CA LEU A 68 18.78 3.86 -0.71
C LEU A 68 18.00 3.28 -1.90
N ALA A 69 18.67 2.92 -2.99
CA ALA A 69 18.02 2.30 -4.15
C ALA A 69 17.31 0.99 -3.78
N LEU A 70 17.94 0.14 -2.96
CA LEU A 70 17.33 -1.09 -2.47
C LEU A 70 16.13 -0.81 -1.55
N MET A 71 16.20 0.23 -0.71
CA MET A 71 15.08 0.62 0.14
C MET A 71 13.85 1.07 -0.66
N ILE A 72 14.09 1.84 -1.73
CA ILE A 72 13.04 2.27 -2.66
C ILE A 72 12.44 1.06 -3.36
N VAL A 73 13.25 0.11 -3.82
CA VAL A 73 12.76 -1.13 -4.44
C VAL A 73 11.87 -1.93 -3.48
N ASN A 74 12.26 -2.07 -2.20
CA ASN A 74 11.42 -2.75 -1.21
C ASN A 74 10.05 -2.06 -1.07
N ILE A 75 10.00 -0.72 -1.01
CA ILE A 75 8.73 0.04 -0.90
C ILE A 75 7.87 -0.14 -2.16
N MET A 76 8.48 -0.10 -3.35
CA MET A 76 7.75 -0.31 -4.61
C MET A 76 7.17 -1.71 -4.70
N LEU A 77 7.94 -2.74 -4.31
CA LEU A 77 7.45 -4.12 -4.30
C LEU A 77 6.26 -4.31 -3.35
N ASP A 78 6.36 -3.75 -2.16
CA ASP A 78 5.29 -3.76 -1.14
C ASP A 78 4.01 -3.12 -1.68
N THR A 79 4.14 -1.95 -2.31
CA THR A 79 3.00 -1.22 -2.90
C THR A 79 2.37 -2.00 -4.06
N ILE A 80 3.19 -2.56 -4.96
CA ILE A 80 2.70 -3.32 -6.11
C ILE A 80 1.99 -4.59 -5.64
N LEU A 81 2.60 -5.36 -4.73
CA LEU A 81 2.04 -6.62 -4.23
C LEU A 81 0.80 -6.38 -3.37
N GLY A 82 0.81 -5.36 -2.51
CA GLY A 82 -0.33 -4.96 -1.70
C GLY A 82 -1.53 -4.49 -2.52
N SER A 83 -1.29 -3.98 -3.74
CA SER A 83 -2.38 -3.54 -4.63
C SER A 83 -3.18 -4.69 -5.28
N ILE A 84 -2.72 -5.94 -5.17
CA ILE A 84 -3.39 -7.09 -5.79
C ILE A 84 -4.53 -7.57 -4.87
N PRO A 85 -5.80 -7.56 -5.31
CA PRO A 85 -6.91 -8.04 -4.49
C PRO A 85 -6.72 -9.51 -4.07
N PHE A 86 -7.10 -9.87 -2.85
CA PHE A 86 -6.97 -11.20 -2.22
C PHE A 86 -5.54 -11.70 -1.97
N LEU A 87 -4.57 -11.38 -2.83
CA LEU A 87 -3.15 -11.68 -2.61
C LEU A 87 -2.50 -10.65 -1.68
N GLY A 88 -2.91 -9.39 -1.76
CA GLY A 88 -2.35 -8.27 -1.00
C GLY A 88 -2.36 -8.52 0.51
N ASP A 89 -3.49 -8.98 1.06
CA ASP A 89 -3.63 -9.24 2.50
C ASP A 89 -2.67 -10.32 3.01
N ILE A 90 -2.41 -11.34 2.20
CA ILE A 90 -1.45 -12.40 2.55
C ILE A 90 -0.03 -11.86 2.42
N PHE A 91 0.27 -11.14 1.34
CA PHE A 91 1.61 -10.61 1.09
C PHE A 91 2.02 -9.55 2.11
N ASP A 92 1.12 -8.67 2.53
CA ASP A 92 1.38 -7.61 3.52
C ASP A 92 1.75 -8.18 4.92
N LEU A 93 1.29 -9.40 5.23
CA LEU A 93 1.69 -10.10 6.46
C LEU A 93 3.15 -10.58 6.41
N PHE A 94 3.62 -11.06 5.25
CA PHE A 94 4.94 -11.67 5.09
C PHE A 94 6.02 -10.71 4.59
N PHE A 95 5.65 -9.75 3.77
CA PHE A 95 6.54 -8.79 3.17
C PHE A 95 6.27 -7.42 3.78
N LYS A 96 7.23 -6.91 4.57
CA LYS A 96 7.12 -5.60 5.23
C LYS A 96 8.30 -4.73 4.83
N ALA A 97 8.09 -3.81 3.89
CA ALA A 97 9.15 -2.96 3.35
C ALA A 97 9.93 -2.21 4.45
N ASN A 98 9.24 -1.63 5.43
CA ASN A 98 9.87 -0.85 6.51
C ASN A 98 10.85 -1.67 7.34
N LYS A 99 10.48 -2.92 7.68
CA LYS A 99 11.35 -3.82 8.45
C LYS A 99 12.58 -4.21 7.64
N ARG A 100 12.38 -4.59 6.37
CA ARG A 100 13.49 -4.94 5.48
C ARG A 100 14.44 -3.77 5.24
N ASN A 101 13.90 -2.55 5.17
CA ASN A 101 14.70 -1.33 5.03
C ASN A 101 15.51 -1.03 6.29
N LEU A 102 14.94 -1.28 7.48
CA LEU A 102 15.67 -1.18 8.74
C LEU A 102 16.81 -2.20 8.81
N ASP A 103 16.55 -3.46 8.47
CA ASP A 103 17.57 -4.52 8.46
C ASP A 103 18.70 -4.20 7.45
N LEU A 104 18.33 -3.66 6.28
CA LEU A 104 19.27 -3.22 5.26
C LEU A 104 20.11 -2.04 5.75
N PHE A 105 19.48 -1.08 6.43
CA PHE A 105 20.16 0.05 7.05
C PHE A 105 21.15 -0.40 8.13
N GLN A 106 20.74 -1.30 9.02
CA GLN A 106 21.63 -1.88 10.04
C GLN A 106 22.82 -2.58 9.39
N SER A 107 22.58 -3.46 8.42
CA SER A 107 23.63 -4.15 7.66
C SER A 107 24.58 -3.17 6.96
N HIS A 108 24.07 -2.01 6.52
CA HIS A 108 24.88 -0.98 5.88
C HIS A 108 25.85 -0.29 6.86
N PHE A 109 25.38 0.00 8.08
CA PHE A 109 26.18 0.67 9.10
C PHE A 109 27.10 -0.27 9.86
N GLU A 110 26.59 -1.43 10.27
CA GLU A 110 27.31 -2.38 11.13
C GLU A 110 28.31 -3.23 10.33
N GLU A 111 27.90 -3.70 9.15
CA GLU A 111 28.68 -4.66 8.37
C GLU A 111 29.35 -4.03 7.14
N GLY A 112 29.10 -2.74 6.90
CA GLY A 112 29.58 -2.04 5.70
C GLY A 112 28.98 -2.59 4.39
N LYS A 113 27.94 -3.42 4.45
CA LYS A 113 27.27 -3.99 3.28
C LYS A 113 26.52 -2.92 2.51
N TYR A 114 26.21 -3.20 1.25
CA TYR A 114 25.44 -2.31 0.37
C TYR A 114 26.05 -0.91 0.19
N ARG A 115 27.34 -0.71 0.49
CA ARG A 115 28.07 0.51 0.12
C ARG A 115 28.21 0.61 -1.39
N GLY A 116 28.34 1.85 -1.87
CA GLY A 116 28.63 2.16 -3.26
C GLY A 116 27.42 2.68 -4.04
N ASN A 117 27.51 2.51 -5.35
CA ASN A 117 26.69 3.21 -6.31
C ASN A 117 25.32 2.55 -6.55
N ALA A 118 24.29 3.36 -6.77
CA ALA A 118 22.92 2.90 -7.04
C ALA A 118 22.77 2.24 -8.43
N TRP A 119 23.63 2.61 -9.39
CA TRP A 119 23.50 2.20 -10.80
C TRP A 119 23.32 0.69 -11.03
N PRO A 120 24.05 -0.23 -10.39
CA PRO A 120 23.83 -1.67 -10.60
C PRO A 120 22.43 -2.12 -10.17
N VAL A 121 21.89 -1.56 -9.08
CA VAL A 121 20.53 -1.87 -8.61
C VAL A 121 19.52 -1.33 -9.62
N ILE A 122 19.69 -0.07 -10.04
CA ILE A 122 18.81 0.58 -11.02
C ILE A 122 18.80 -0.20 -12.34
N LEU A 123 19.97 -0.56 -12.87
CA LEU A 123 20.08 -1.35 -14.09
C LEU A 123 19.42 -2.73 -13.95
N THR A 124 19.62 -3.40 -12.82
CA THR A 124 18.98 -4.69 -12.55
C THR A 124 17.46 -4.56 -12.57
N VAL A 125 16.91 -3.55 -11.89
CA VAL A 125 15.46 -3.28 -11.87
C VAL A 125 14.96 -2.96 -13.28
N LEU A 126 15.66 -2.11 -14.04
CA LEU A 126 15.29 -1.77 -15.41
C LEU A 126 15.28 -3.00 -16.32
N ILE A 127 16.29 -3.87 -16.23
CA ILE A 127 16.34 -5.12 -17.00
C ILE A 127 15.13 -6.00 -16.67
N ILE A 128 14.81 -6.17 -15.38
CA ILE A 128 13.63 -6.94 -14.95
C ILE A 128 12.34 -6.34 -15.52
N LEU A 129 12.18 -5.02 -15.48
CA LEU A 129 11.00 -4.34 -16.02
C LEU A 129 10.89 -4.51 -17.54
N ILE A 130 11.99 -4.40 -18.28
CA ILE A 130 12.02 -4.64 -19.73
C ILE A 130 11.64 -6.09 -20.04
N LEU A 131 12.20 -7.06 -19.30
CA LEU A 131 11.88 -8.47 -19.48
C LEU A 131 10.39 -8.75 -19.22
N LEU A 132 9.83 -8.20 -18.13
CA LEU A 132 8.41 -8.30 -17.83
C LEU A 132 7.55 -7.68 -18.93
N PHE A 133 7.94 -6.50 -19.43
CA PHE A 133 7.23 -5.83 -20.50
C PHE A 133 7.20 -6.66 -21.80
N VAL A 134 8.35 -7.19 -22.22
CA VAL A 134 8.45 -8.08 -23.39
C VAL A 134 7.62 -9.35 -23.18
N PHE A 135 7.64 -9.92 -21.98
CA PHE A 135 6.85 -11.10 -21.65
C PHE A 135 5.33 -10.83 -21.74
N ILE A 136 4.87 -9.69 -21.24
CA ILE A 136 3.47 -9.26 -21.37
C ILE A 136 3.09 -9.10 -22.84
N LEU A 137 3.92 -8.42 -23.65
CA LEU A 137 3.68 -8.27 -25.09
C LEU A 137 3.58 -9.62 -25.81
N TYR A 138 4.44 -10.57 -25.43
CA TYR A 138 4.41 -11.92 -25.98
C TYR A 138 3.09 -12.65 -25.64
N ILE A 139 2.63 -12.55 -24.38
CA ILE A 139 1.33 -13.11 -23.98
C ILE A 139 0.19 -12.47 -24.77
N LEU A 140 0.17 -11.14 -24.88
CA LEU A 140 -0.86 -10.41 -25.63
C LEU A 140 -0.88 -10.83 -27.11
N TYR A 141 0.29 -10.94 -27.74
CA TYR A 141 0.41 -11.44 -29.11
C TYR A 141 -0.15 -12.86 -29.25
N LYS A 142 0.16 -13.75 -28.31
CA LYS A 142 -0.36 -15.12 -28.31
C LYS A 142 -1.87 -15.20 -28.10
N LEU A 143 -2.41 -14.36 -27.21
CA LEU A 143 -3.86 -14.26 -27.00
C LEU A 143 -4.56 -13.73 -28.24
N PHE A 144 -4.01 -12.70 -28.88
CA PHE A 144 -4.54 -12.17 -30.13
C PHE A 144 -4.55 -13.23 -31.24
N GLN A 145 -3.46 -13.98 -31.39
CA GLN A 145 -3.36 -15.09 -32.34
C GLN A 145 -4.44 -16.16 -32.08
N LEU A 146 -4.64 -16.52 -30.81
CA LEU A 146 -5.65 -17.50 -30.41
C LEU A 146 -7.08 -17.02 -30.74
N ILE A 147 -7.39 -15.76 -30.44
CA ILE A 147 -8.70 -15.16 -30.74
C ILE A 147 -8.94 -15.11 -32.25
N TRP A 148 -7.92 -14.73 -33.03
CA TRP A 148 -8.03 -14.70 -34.48
C TRP A 148 -8.36 -16.08 -35.05
N GLN A 149 -7.68 -17.13 -34.57
CA GLN A 149 -7.95 -18.52 -35.00
C GLN A 149 -9.34 -19.02 -34.61
N LEU A 150 -9.94 -18.53 -33.53
CA LEU A 150 -11.30 -18.89 -33.14
C LEU A 150 -12.38 -18.17 -33.96
N LEU A 151 -12.04 -17.01 -34.55
CA LEU A 151 -12.95 -16.18 -35.33
C LEU A 151 -12.88 -16.43 -36.84
N SER A 152 -11.77 -17.01 -37.34
CA SER A 152 -11.55 -17.37 -38.75
C SER A 152 -11.88 -18.84 -39.03
#